data_AF-A0A8R2JND0-F1
#
_entry.id   AF-A0A8R2JND0-F1
#
_cell.length_a   1.000
_cell.length_b   1.000
_cell.length_c   1.000
_cell.angle_alpha   90.00
_cell.angle_beta   90.00
_cell.angle_gamma   90.00
#
_symmetry.space_group_name_H-M   'P 1'
#
loop_
_entity.id
_entity.type
_entity.pdbx_description
1 polymer ?
#
loop_
_entity_poly.entity_id
_entity_poly.type
_entity_poly.pdbx_seq_one_letter_code
_entity_poly.pdbx_strand_id
1 'polypeptide(L)'
;MVRVYQKEVGNRPYANRRDEVVEEALQKVADGELSILRASKMYNIPYGTLHNRFNGKHGKKPGGQTIFSDEDEKNMIAAVSKCGDWGFPLTLMDLRLIAKTSLDKRGIIVQKFKDNLPGDDWARSLLKRHNTLTQRITTNISRCRAEVSPATINSYFDNLSSVLKDIPADNIFNQIVMMIHQMQLYHI
;
A
#
# COMPACT_ATOMS: atom_id res chain seq x y z
N MET A 1 12.34 -6.16 -12.18
CA MET A 1 12.83 -4.77 -12.02
C MET A 1 11.70 -3.81 -12.39
N VAL A 2 11.36 -2.84 -11.54
CA VAL A 2 10.39 -1.79 -11.90
C VAL A 2 10.98 -0.99 -13.06
N ARG A 3 10.19 -0.70 -14.10
CA ARG A 3 10.64 0.19 -15.18
C ARG A 3 10.96 1.56 -14.57
N VAL A 4 12.26 1.87 -14.42
CA VAL A 4 12.71 3.19 -13.98
C VAL A 4 12.71 4.09 -15.20
N TYR A 5 11.63 4.82 -15.39
CA TYR A 5 11.57 5.82 -16.45
C TYR A 5 12.50 6.98 -16.11
N GLN A 6 13.62 7.10 -16.83
CA GLN A 6 14.48 8.27 -16.74
C GLN A 6 13.91 9.37 -17.63
N LYS A 7 13.51 10.48 -17.01
CA LYS A 7 13.04 11.67 -17.72
C LYS A 7 14.25 12.47 -18.16
N GLU A 8 14.27 12.85 -19.43
CA GLU A 8 15.20 13.88 -19.90
C GLU A 8 14.88 15.21 -19.20
N VAL A 9 15.88 15.73 -18.47
CA VAL A 9 15.78 17.01 -17.76
C VAL A 9 15.62 18.13 -18.79
N GLY A 10 14.63 19.01 -18.59
CA GLY A 10 14.43 20.20 -19.43
C GLY A 10 13.42 20.06 -20.58
N ASN A 11 12.93 18.85 -20.89
CA ASN A 11 12.04 18.63 -22.04
C ASN A 11 10.61 19.21 -21.84
N ARG A 12 10.30 19.74 -20.64
CA ARG A 12 9.01 20.37 -20.29
C ARG A 12 9.25 21.65 -19.48
N PRO A 13 9.45 22.82 -20.12
CA PRO A 13 9.72 24.08 -19.41
C PRO A 13 8.62 24.48 -18.42
N TYR A 14 7.37 24.03 -18.62
CA TYR A 14 6.26 24.26 -17.69
C TYR A 14 6.33 23.43 -16.40
N ALA A 15 7.13 22.36 -16.36
CA ALA A 15 7.28 21.48 -15.20
C ALA A 15 8.38 21.95 -14.22
N ASN A 16 9.08 23.04 -14.53
CA ASN A 16 10.17 23.60 -13.70
C ASN A 16 9.68 24.57 -12.62
N ARG A 17 8.37 24.63 -12.35
CA ARG A 17 7.81 25.47 -11.28
C ARG A 17 7.66 24.68 -9.99
N ARG A 18 7.97 25.33 -8.87
CA ARG A 18 7.63 24.83 -7.54
C ARG A 18 6.12 24.98 -7.34
N ASP A 19 5.44 23.89 -6.99
CA ASP A 19 3.99 23.92 -6.74
C ASP A 19 3.63 24.91 -5.62
N GLU A 20 4.52 25.10 -4.64
CA GLU A 20 4.41 26.09 -3.55
C GLU A 20 4.11 27.52 -4.05
N VAL A 21 4.82 27.97 -5.10
CA VAL A 21 4.66 29.32 -5.67
C VAL A 21 3.31 29.48 -6.37
N VAL A 22 2.79 28.38 -6.94
CA VAL A 22 1.47 28.36 -7.57
C VAL A 22 0.38 28.41 -6.52
N GLU A 23 0.54 27.70 -5.40
CA GLU A 23 -0.39 27.71 -4.27
C GLU A 23 -0.45 29.09 -3.60
N GLU A 24 0.70 29.73 -3.36
CA GLU A 24 0.74 31.10 -2.81
C GLU A 24 0.01 32.10 -3.73
N ALA A 25 0.25 32.02 -5.04
CA ALA A 25 -0.41 32.87 -6.01
C ALA A 25 -1.93 32.64 -6.06
N LEU A 26 -2.38 31.39 -5.90
CA LEU A 26 -3.80 31.06 -5.83
C LEU A 26 -4.46 31.55 -4.55
N GLN A 27 -3.75 31.50 -3.41
CA GLN A 27 -4.25 32.00 -2.14
C GLN A 27 -4.53 33.51 -2.21
N LYS A 28 -3.59 34.32 -2.71
CA LYS A 28 -3.80 35.78 -2.88
C LYS A 28 -4.92 36.13 -3.86
N VAL A 29 -5.21 35.25 -4.82
CA VAL A 29 -6.35 35.40 -5.73
C VAL A 29 -7.66 35.03 -5.02
N ALA A 30 -7.66 33.99 -4.20
CA ALA A 30 -8.81 33.58 -3.40
C ALA A 30 -9.17 34.61 -2.32
N ASP A 31 -8.16 35.23 -1.71
CA ASP A 31 -8.31 36.29 -0.70
C ASP A 31 -8.75 37.64 -1.33
N GLY A 32 -8.82 37.72 -2.66
CA GLY A 32 -9.25 38.91 -3.39
C GLY A 32 -8.19 40.01 -3.53
N GLU A 33 -6.97 39.78 -3.03
CA GLU A 33 -5.86 40.75 -3.09
C GLU A 33 -5.35 40.98 -4.52
N LEU A 34 -5.37 39.93 -5.35
CA LEU A 34 -4.87 39.96 -6.73
C LEU A 34 -5.89 39.37 -7.71
N SER A 35 -6.03 39.99 -8.88
CA SER A 35 -6.70 39.34 -10.00
C SER A 35 -5.80 38.26 -10.61
N ILE A 36 -6.38 37.22 -11.23
CA ILE A 36 -5.64 36.13 -11.88
C ILE A 36 -4.59 36.68 -12.87
N LEU A 37 -4.92 37.74 -13.60
CA LEU A 37 -4.01 38.40 -14.54
C LEU A 37 -2.85 39.09 -13.82
N ARG A 38 -3.11 39.73 -12.69
CA ARG A 38 -2.07 40.40 -11.89
C ARG A 38 -1.15 39.39 -11.22
N ALA A 39 -1.70 38.32 -10.66
CA ALA A 39 -0.95 37.18 -10.13
C ALA A 39 -0.09 36.52 -11.22
N SER A 40 -0.63 36.35 -12.43
CA SER A 40 0.12 35.81 -13.57
C SER A 40 1.40 36.61 -13.88
N LYS A 41 1.31 37.94 -13.90
CA LYS A 41 2.45 38.82 -14.13
C LYS A 41 3.44 38.83 -12.95
N MET A 42 2.93 38.89 -11.72
CA MET A 42 3.75 39.00 -10.51
C MET A 42 4.56 37.72 -10.23
N TYR A 43 3.94 36.56 -10.40
CA TYR A 43 4.56 35.26 -10.14
C TYR A 43 5.19 34.62 -11.38
N ASN A 44 5.11 35.29 -12.54
CA ASN A 44 5.56 34.76 -13.83
C ASN A 44 4.96 33.35 -14.13
N ILE A 45 3.66 33.20 -13.87
CA ILE A 45 2.87 31.98 -14.13
C ILE A 45 1.87 32.29 -15.25
N PRO A 46 1.72 31.47 -16.30
CA PRO A 46 0.74 31.67 -17.35
C PRO A 46 -0.64 31.78 -16.76
N TYR A 47 -1.39 32.77 -17.25
CA TYR A 47 -2.77 33.01 -16.86
C TYR A 47 -3.60 31.72 -16.89
N GLY A 48 -3.48 30.93 -17.97
CA GLY A 48 -4.22 29.67 -18.12
C GLY A 48 -3.94 28.65 -17.02
N THR A 49 -2.71 28.59 -16.48
CA THR A 49 -2.37 27.68 -15.37
C THR A 49 -3.09 28.10 -14.09
N LEU A 50 -3.03 29.38 -13.73
CA LEU A 50 -3.73 29.90 -12.54
C LEU A 50 -5.25 29.79 -12.69
N HIS A 51 -5.79 30.17 -13.84
CA HIS A 51 -7.21 30.08 -14.14
C HIS A 51 -7.73 28.63 -14.06
N ASN A 52 -6.99 27.66 -14.64
CA ASN A 52 -7.39 26.25 -14.59
C ASN A 52 -7.29 25.66 -13.19
N ARG A 53 -6.28 26.05 -12.40
CA ARG A 53 -6.15 25.60 -11.00
C ARG A 53 -7.22 26.23 -10.10
N PHE A 54 -7.46 27.54 -10.23
CA PHE A 54 -8.51 28.25 -9.50
C PHE A 54 -9.90 27.66 -9.75
N ASN A 55 -10.19 27.30 -11.00
CA ASN A 55 -11.45 26.64 -11.40
C ASN A 55 -11.45 25.12 -11.19
N GLY A 56 -10.46 24.55 -10.50
CA GLY A 56 -10.41 23.13 -10.16
C GLY A 56 -10.20 22.15 -11.32
N LYS A 57 -9.94 22.63 -12.55
CA LYS A 57 -9.80 21.78 -13.75
C LYS A 57 -8.59 20.82 -13.68
N HIS A 58 -7.59 21.13 -12.85
CA HIS A 58 -6.37 20.32 -12.66
C HIS A 58 -6.00 20.14 -11.19
N GLY A 59 -6.94 19.65 -10.35
CA GLY A 59 -6.68 19.35 -8.93
C GLY A 59 -5.98 18.01 -8.66
N LYS A 60 -5.91 17.09 -9.64
CA LYS A 60 -5.33 15.76 -9.44
C LYS A 60 -3.80 15.78 -9.58
N LYS A 61 -3.13 14.88 -8.85
CA LYS A 61 -1.67 14.69 -8.96
C LYS A 61 -1.30 14.36 -10.41
N PRO A 62 -0.24 14.98 -10.96
CA PRO A 62 0.19 14.71 -12.32
C PRO A 62 0.63 13.24 -12.48
N GLY A 63 0.05 12.56 -13.47
CA GLY A 63 0.31 11.15 -13.75
C GLY A 63 -0.93 10.26 -13.62
N GLY A 64 -0.72 8.95 -13.79
CA GLY A 64 -1.77 7.95 -13.63
C GLY A 64 -2.26 7.91 -12.18
N GLN A 65 -3.59 7.99 -12.00
CA GLN A 65 -4.18 7.90 -10.67
C GLN A 65 -4.06 6.49 -10.11
N THR A 66 -3.90 6.39 -8.79
CA THR A 66 -3.95 5.11 -8.09
C THR A 66 -5.36 4.52 -8.20
N ILE A 67 -5.43 3.19 -8.16
CA ILE A 67 -6.69 2.45 -8.25
C ILE A 67 -7.38 2.44 -6.89
N PHE A 68 -6.56 2.29 -5.84
CA PHE A 68 -6.97 2.31 -4.46
C PHE A 68 -6.78 3.72 -3.90
N SER A 69 -7.61 4.07 -2.92
CA SER A 69 -7.41 5.27 -2.12
C SER A 69 -6.14 5.13 -1.26
N ASP A 70 -5.58 6.24 -0.81
CA ASP A 70 -4.41 6.21 0.08
C ASP A 70 -4.69 5.42 1.37
N GLU A 71 -5.93 5.55 1.88
CA GLU A 71 -6.40 4.84 3.06
C GLU A 71 -6.51 3.32 2.82
N ASP A 72 -7.08 2.90 1.68
CA ASP A 72 -7.13 1.49 1.30
C ASP A 72 -5.73 0.88 1.17
N GLU A 73 -4.81 1.62 0.53
CA GLU A 73 -3.42 1.19 0.37
C GLU A 73 -2.73 1.00 1.73
N LYS A 74 -2.93 1.93 2.68
CA LYS A 74 -2.41 1.82 4.06
C LYS A 74 -2.98 0.62 4.80
N ASN A 75 -4.30 0.40 4.70
CA ASN A 75 -4.97 -0.72 5.37
C ASN A 75 -4.47 -2.08 4.85
N MET A 76 -4.28 -2.22 3.53
CA MET A 76 -3.70 -3.44 2.95
C MET A 76 -2.28 -3.70 3.48
N ILE A 77 -1.45 -2.67 3.54
CA ILE A 77 -0.07 -2.81 3.99
C ILE A 77 -0.01 -3.10 5.49
N ALA A 78 -0.85 -2.45 6.30
CA ALA A 78 -0.94 -2.71 7.73
C ALA A 78 -1.36 -4.15 8.02
N ALA A 79 -2.33 -4.69 7.27
CA ALA A 79 -2.72 -6.09 7.36
C ALA A 79 -1.56 -7.03 7.02
N VAL A 80 -0.82 -6.71 5.94
CA VAL A 80 0.37 -7.49 5.55
C VAL A 80 1.46 -7.45 6.62
N SER A 81 1.75 -6.29 7.21
CA SER A 81 2.70 -6.18 8.31
C SER A 81 2.27 -6.98 9.52
N LYS A 82 0.98 -6.94 9.89
CA LYS A 82 0.43 -7.68 11.03
C LYS A 82 0.52 -9.20 10.84
N CYS A 83 0.29 -9.69 9.62
CA CYS A 83 0.51 -11.10 9.29
C CYS A 83 1.99 -11.49 9.45
N GLY A 84 2.91 -10.60 9.06
CA GLY A 84 4.34 -10.75 9.32
C GLY A 84 4.67 -10.89 10.80
N ASP A 85 4.09 -10.03 11.65
CA ASP A 85 4.28 -10.05 13.11
C ASP A 85 3.75 -11.36 13.74
N TRP A 86 2.67 -11.92 13.19
CA TRP A 86 2.14 -13.24 13.57
C TRP A 86 2.99 -14.43 13.04
N GLY A 87 4.08 -14.13 12.32
CA GLY A 87 5.00 -15.12 11.77
C GLY A 87 4.49 -15.82 10.52
N PHE A 88 3.59 -15.16 9.78
CA PHE A 88 3.16 -15.52 8.43
C PHE A 88 3.56 -14.41 7.45
N PRO A 89 4.84 -14.35 7.05
CA PRO A 89 5.29 -13.32 6.10
C PRO A 89 4.55 -13.50 4.78
N LEU A 90 3.79 -12.49 4.37
CA LEU A 90 3.09 -12.49 3.10
C LEU A 90 4.01 -12.05 1.96
N THR A 91 3.90 -12.74 0.84
CA THR A 91 4.66 -12.47 -0.37
C THR A 91 4.05 -11.34 -1.19
N LEU A 92 4.79 -10.87 -2.20
CA LEU A 92 4.27 -9.95 -3.22
C LEU A 92 3.04 -10.50 -3.95
N MET A 93 2.92 -11.83 -4.10
CA MET A 93 1.75 -12.45 -4.72
C MET A 93 0.52 -12.35 -3.82
N ASP A 94 0.69 -12.59 -2.52
CA ASP A 94 -0.40 -12.50 -1.54
C ASP A 94 -0.96 -11.08 -1.47
N LEU A 95 -0.09 -10.06 -1.51
CA LEU A 95 -0.50 -8.65 -1.60
C LEU A 95 -1.35 -8.37 -2.85
N ARG A 96 -0.99 -8.95 -4.00
CA ARG A 96 -1.78 -8.81 -5.24
C ARG A 96 -3.12 -9.52 -5.14
N LEU A 97 -3.17 -10.67 -4.47
CA LEU A 97 -4.40 -11.42 -4.26
C LEU A 97 -5.34 -10.69 -3.29
N ILE A 98 -4.82 -10.12 -2.20
CA ILE A 98 -5.59 -9.27 -1.27
C ILE A 98 -6.22 -8.11 -2.02
N ALA A 99 -5.45 -7.44 -2.89
CA ALA A 99 -5.93 -6.35 -3.71
C ALA A 99 -7.00 -6.80 -4.71
N LYS A 100 -6.80 -7.93 -5.40
CA LYS A 100 -7.83 -8.54 -6.26
C LYS A 100 -9.11 -8.83 -5.49
N THR A 101 -9.03 -9.56 -4.38
CA THR A 101 -10.18 -9.88 -3.52
C THR A 101 -10.90 -8.63 -3.05
N SER A 102 -10.17 -7.56 -2.75
CA SER A 102 -10.76 -6.28 -2.35
C SER A 102 -11.54 -5.61 -3.50
N LEU A 103 -11.04 -5.71 -4.74
CA LEU A 103 -11.74 -5.22 -5.92
C LEU A 103 -12.99 -6.05 -6.22
N ASP A 104 -12.84 -7.37 -6.20
CA ASP A 104 -13.93 -8.32 -6.47
C ASP A 104 -15.07 -8.16 -5.46
N LYS A 105 -14.76 -8.03 -4.15
CA LYS A 105 -15.75 -7.77 -3.09
C LYS A 105 -16.49 -6.43 -3.27
N ARG A 106 -15.85 -5.43 -3.89
CA ARG A 106 -16.46 -4.13 -4.18
C ARG A 106 -17.15 -4.09 -5.55
N GLY A 107 -17.10 -5.17 -6.33
CA GLY A 107 -17.61 -5.20 -7.70
C GLY A 107 -16.86 -4.27 -8.67
N ILE A 108 -15.62 -3.90 -8.35
CA ILE A 108 -14.82 -2.97 -9.16
C ILE A 108 -14.00 -3.77 -10.17
N ILE A 109 -14.26 -3.56 -11.46
CA ILE A 109 -13.50 -4.18 -12.55
C ILE A 109 -12.50 -3.17 -13.11
N VAL A 110 -11.21 -3.50 -13.00
CA VAL A 110 -10.14 -2.65 -13.51
C VAL A 110 -9.65 -3.21 -14.85
N GLN A 111 -10.05 -2.58 -15.97
CA GLN A 111 -9.71 -3.07 -17.31
C GLN A 111 -8.20 -3.22 -17.60
N LYS A 112 -7.36 -2.45 -16.90
CA LYS A 112 -5.89 -2.52 -17.05
C LYS A 112 -5.29 -3.80 -16.44
N PHE A 113 -6.05 -4.50 -15.61
CA PHE A 113 -5.65 -5.74 -14.96
C PHE A 113 -6.23 -6.93 -15.70
N LYS A 114 -5.36 -7.87 -16.06
CA LYS A 114 -5.79 -9.16 -16.60
C LYS A 114 -6.48 -9.93 -15.46
N ASP A 115 -7.71 -10.36 -15.67
CA ASP A 115 -8.52 -11.11 -14.69
C ASP A 115 -8.66 -10.39 -13.33
N ASN A 116 -8.74 -9.05 -13.36
CA ASN A 116 -8.77 -8.16 -12.19
C ASN A 116 -7.59 -8.34 -11.21
N LEU A 117 -6.53 -9.04 -11.64
CA LEU A 117 -5.34 -9.29 -10.83
C LEU A 117 -4.32 -8.16 -11.08
N PRO A 118 -3.94 -7.40 -10.05
CA PRO A 118 -2.88 -6.42 -10.20
C PRO A 118 -1.58 -7.06 -10.66
N GLY A 119 -0.85 -6.39 -11.55
CA GLY A 119 0.47 -6.83 -12.00
C GLY A 119 1.54 -6.65 -10.92
N ASP A 120 2.68 -7.30 -11.10
CA ASP A 120 3.81 -7.16 -10.17
C ASP A 120 4.30 -5.71 -10.01
N ASP A 121 4.29 -4.93 -11.10
CA ASP A 121 4.76 -3.55 -11.07
C ASP A 121 3.83 -2.65 -10.25
N TRP A 122 2.54 -2.98 -10.19
CA TRP A 122 1.61 -2.32 -9.28
C TRP A 122 2.01 -2.58 -7.82
N ALA A 123 2.27 -3.84 -7.46
CA ALA A 123 2.63 -4.21 -6.09
C ALA A 123 3.96 -3.57 -5.66
N ARG A 124 4.96 -3.57 -6.54
CA ARG A 124 6.24 -2.88 -6.28
C ARG A 124 6.09 -1.36 -6.19
N SER A 125 5.20 -0.77 -7.00
CA SER A 125 4.89 0.67 -6.92
C SER A 125 4.19 1.03 -5.61
N LEU A 126 3.27 0.17 -5.13
CA LEU A 126 2.60 0.31 -3.84
C LEU A 126 3.61 0.34 -2.70
N LEU A 127 4.51 -0.64 -2.65
CA LEU A 127 5.57 -0.69 -1.64
C LEU A 127 6.52 0.51 -1.71
N LYS A 128 6.86 0.99 -2.91
CA LYS A 128 7.68 2.19 -3.09
C LYS A 128 7.03 3.46 -2.54
N ARG A 129 5.70 3.60 -2.68
CA ARG A 129 4.96 4.74 -2.13
C ARG A 129 4.89 4.71 -0.60
N HIS A 130 4.85 3.50 -0.03
CA HIS A 130 4.68 3.25 1.42
C HIS A 130 5.92 2.57 2.02
N ASN A 131 7.11 3.11 1.68
CA ASN A 131 8.39 2.49 2.02
C ASN A 131 8.61 2.35 3.55
N THR A 132 8.06 3.26 4.35
CA THR A 132 8.13 3.23 5.82
C THR A 132 7.51 1.97 6.43
N LEU A 133 6.43 1.45 5.82
CA LEU A 133 5.74 0.24 6.25
C LEU A 133 6.33 -1.03 5.61
N THR A 134 6.99 -0.88 4.46
CA THR A 134 7.57 -1.98 3.67
C THR A 134 8.82 -2.60 4.31
N GLN A 135 9.65 -1.82 5.02
CA GLN A 135 10.85 -2.34 5.69
C GLN A 135 10.56 -3.51 6.64
N ARG A 136 9.33 -3.61 7.18
CA ARG A 136 8.88 -4.72 8.04
C ARG A 136 8.46 -5.98 7.29
N ILE A 137 8.07 -5.85 6.01
CA ILE A 137 7.62 -6.98 5.18
C ILE A 137 8.82 -7.80 4.68
N THR A 138 9.95 -7.14 4.43
CA THR A 138 11.17 -7.77 3.89
C THR A 138 12.11 -8.35 4.93
N THR A 139 11.86 -8.17 6.23
CA THR A 139 12.62 -8.90 7.25
C THR A 139 12.09 -10.32 7.30
N ASN A 140 12.74 -11.17 6.49
CA ASN A 140 12.76 -12.63 6.60
C ASN A 140 12.52 -13.06 8.05
N ILE A 141 11.60 -14.02 8.22
CA ILE A 141 11.46 -14.93 9.37
C ILE A 141 12.15 -14.34 10.58
N SER A 142 11.42 -13.57 11.39
CA SER A 142 11.90 -12.95 12.62
C SER A 142 13.04 -13.78 13.21
N ARG A 143 14.26 -13.25 13.27
CA ARG A 143 15.47 -13.96 13.75
C ARG A 143 15.21 -14.78 15.01
N CYS A 144 14.27 -14.32 15.85
CA CYS A 144 13.70 -15.02 17.00
C CYS A 144 13.16 -16.46 16.74
N ARG A 145 12.65 -16.77 15.53
CA ARG A 145 12.24 -18.11 15.09
C ARG A 145 13.40 -18.97 14.61
N ALA A 146 14.50 -18.37 14.17
CA ALA A 146 15.71 -19.10 13.78
C ALA A 146 16.64 -19.36 14.98
N GLU A 147 16.54 -18.55 16.03
CA GLU A 147 17.30 -18.64 17.29
C GLU A 147 16.62 -19.56 18.32
N VAL A 148 15.91 -20.59 17.85
CA VAL A 148 15.34 -21.59 18.76
C VAL A 148 16.40 -22.66 18.99
N SER A 149 16.98 -22.69 20.19
CA SER A 149 17.98 -23.69 20.54
C SER A 149 17.36 -25.09 20.66
N PRO A 150 18.12 -26.18 20.44
CA PRO A 150 17.63 -27.54 20.71
C PRO A 150 17.09 -27.71 22.13
N ALA A 151 17.68 -27.03 23.11
CA ALA A 151 17.21 -27.04 24.49
C ALA A 151 15.83 -26.40 24.65
N THR A 152 15.55 -25.31 23.92
CA THR A 152 14.23 -24.66 23.90
C THR A 152 13.17 -25.55 23.25
N ILE A 153 13.52 -26.24 22.16
CA ILE A 153 12.63 -27.19 21.48
C ILE A 153 12.32 -28.38 22.40
N ASN A 154 13.36 -28.99 22.98
CA ASN A 154 13.19 -30.11 23.89
C ASN A 154 12.35 -29.72 25.11
N SER A 155 12.63 -28.56 25.72
CA SER A 155 11.82 -28.06 26.84
C SER A 155 10.36 -27.82 26.46
N TYR A 156 10.08 -27.31 25.25
CA TYR A 156 8.71 -27.18 24.76
C TYR A 156 8.03 -28.54 24.64
N PHE A 157 8.67 -29.53 24.02
CA PHE A 157 8.09 -30.86 23.85
C PHE A 157 7.99 -31.64 25.17
N ASP A 158 8.91 -31.44 26.12
CA ASP A 158 8.84 -32.02 27.46
C ASP A 158 7.64 -31.48 28.24
N ASN A 159 7.44 -30.16 28.19
CA ASN A 159 6.29 -29.49 28.79
C ASN A 159 4.97 -29.84 28.08
N LEU A 160 4.99 -29.95 26.75
CA LEU A 160 3.81 -30.34 25.99
C LEU A 160 3.44 -31.80 26.31
N SER A 161 4.43 -32.69 26.38
CA SER A 161 4.22 -34.09 26.73
C SER A 161 3.69 -34.25 28.15
N SER A 162 4.10 -33.39 29.10
CA SER A 162 3.56 -33.44 30.46
C SER A 162 2.08 -33.03 30.51
N VAL A 163 1.68 -32.01 29.75
CA VAL A 163 0.28 -31.53 29.68
C VAL A 163 -0.62 -32.47 28.88
N LEU A 164 -0.09 -33.13 27.84
CA LEU A 164 -0.86 -34.04 26.98
C LEU A 164 -1.08 -35.44 27.58
N LYS A 165 -0.40 -35.81 28.69
CA LYS A 165 -0.52 -37.16 29.30
C LYS A 165 -1.95 -37.54 29.68
N ASP A 166 -2.74 -36.56 30.11
CA ASP A 166 -4.11 -36.79 30.59
C ASP A 166 -5.18 -36.39 29.55
N ILE A 167 -4.76 -36.03 28.33
CA ILE A 167 -5.65 -35.58 27.26
C ILE A 167 -5.72 -36.68 26.19
N PRO A 168 -6.90 -37.28 25.95
CA PRO A 168 -7.09 -38.21 24.84
C PRO A 168 -6.74 -37.53 23.52
N ALA A 169 -6.07 -38.24 22.61
CA ALA A 169 -5.63 -37.71 21.31
C ALA A 169 -6.78 -37.09 20.51
N ASP A 170 -8.00 -37.62 20.67
CA ASP A 170 -9.23 -37.14 20.02
C ASP A 170 -9.64 -35.72 20.44
N ASN A 171 -9.13 -35.21 21.57
CA ASN A 171 -9.42 -33.86 22.09
C ASN A 171 -8.36 -32.83 21.68
N ILE A 172 -7.31 -33.24 20.96
CA ILE A 172 -6.22 -32.35 20.53
C ILE A 172 -6.56 -31.77 19.15
N PHE A 173 -7.11 -30.55 19.13
CA PHE A 173 -7.44 -29.83 17.90
C PHE A 173 -6.20 -29.15 17.30
N ASN A 174 -5.81 -29.58 16.10
CA ASN A 174 -4.75 -28.90 15.34
C ASN A 174 -5.30 -27.64 14.65
N GLN A 175 -4.97 -26.47 15.20
CA GLN A 175 -5.44 -25.14 14.77
C GLN A 175 -5.10 -24.78 13.31
N ILE A 176 -4.09 -25.43 12.70
CA ILE A 176 -3.67 -25.13 11.31
C ILE A 176 -4.76 -25.51 10.30
N VAL A 177 -5.53 -26.57 10.55
CA VAL A 177 -6.61 -27.03 9.65
C VAL A 177 -7.90 -26.23 9.86
N MET A 178 -8.14 -25.72 11.07
CA MET A 178 -9.36 -24.97 11.40
C MET A 178 -9.42 -23.58 10.77
N MET A 179 -8.28 -22.93 10.54
CA MET A 179 -8.26 -21.59 9.92
C MET A 179 -8.79 -21.63 8.47
N ILE A 180 -8.55 -22.73 7.75
CA ILE A 180 -9.08 -22.96 6.40
C ILE A 180 -10.61 -23.20 6.46
N HIS A 181 -11.09 -23.94 7.46
CA HIS A 181 -12.52 -24.24 7.62
C HIS A 181 -13.34 -23.03 8.12
N GLN A 182 -12.79 -22.22 9.03
CA GLN A 182 -13.43 -20.99 9.51
C GLN A 182 -13.53 -19.94 8.39
N MET A 183 -12.51 -19.82 7.53
CA MET A 183 -12.58 -18.91 6.38
C MET A 183 -13.60 -19.33 5.30
N GLN A 184 -13.97 -20.62 5.24
CA GLN A 184 -15.05 -21.11 4.36
C GLN A 184 -16.45 -20.88 4.98
N LEU A 185 -16.58 -20.90 6.30
CA LEU A 185 -17.88 -20.77 6.99
C LEU A 185 -18.32 -19.32 7.25
N TYR A 186 -17.39 -18.35 7.31
CA TYR A 186 -17.71 -16.92 7.48
C TYR A 186 -17.95 -16.16 6.15
N HIS A 187 -18.20 -16.89 5.06
CA HIS A 187 -18.59 -16.34 3.75
C HIS A 187 -19.99 -16.83 3.33
N ILE A 188 -20.98 -16.60 4.20
CA ILE A 188 -22.41 -16.51 3.86
C ILE A 188 -22.88 -15.11 4.23
#